data_AF-A0A6P0UN76-F1
#
_entry.id   AF-A0A6P0UN76-F1
#
_cell.length_a   1.000
_cell.length_b   1.000
_cell.length_c   1.000
_cell.angle_alpha   90.00
_cell.angle_beta   90.00
_cell.angle_gamma   90.00
#
_symmetry.space_group_name_H-M   'P 1'
#
loop_
_entity.id
_entity.type
_entity.pdbx_description
1 polymer ?
#
loop_
_entity_poly.entity_id
_entity_poly.type
_entity_poly.pdbx_seq_one_letter_code
_entity_poly.pdbx_strand_id
1 'polypeptide(L)'
;MATSFMVQLFKLGKDNRIHHLIMFADESVIRNDEYVSIEIGDGFDWYAHARNCIDCKAFLNSIGTSKFAWALESDGEFFLIDMSEFAKEDHFKNQIQLTIGDPKKGVRLKLKKNPLDKKTIEKLLAEYESREDYESCSDLKNLGRLLKNQ
;
A
#
# COMPACT_ATOMS: atom_id res chain seq x y z
N MET A 1 -1.48 16.59 -23.89
CA MET A 1 -1.06 16.62 -22.47
C MET A 1 -0.81 15.18 -22.09
N ALA A 2 0.42 14.83 -21.68
CA ALA A 2 0.69 13.49 -21.19
C ALA A 2 -0.01 13.35 -19.83
N THR A 3 -1.03 12.50 -19.75
CA THR A 3 -1.60 12.09 -18.47
C THR A 3 -0.51 11.32 -17.74
N SER A 4 0.19 11.99 -16.84
CA SER A 4 1.18 11.34 -15.98
C SER A 4 0.42 10.37 -15.09
N PHE A 5 0.53 9.07 -15.36
CA PHE A 5 -0.09 8.03 -14.55
C PHE A 5 0.64 7.99 -13.19
N MET A 6 0.00 8.53 -12.15
CA MET A 6 0.55 8.53 -10.79
C MET A 6 0.01 7.35 -10.01
N VAL A 7 0.89 6.66 -9.28
CA VAL A 7 0.48 5.68 -8.29
C VAL A 7 0.38 6.35 -6.93
N GLN A 8 -0.72 6.12 -6.23
CA GLN A 8 -0.96 6.66 -4.88
C GLN A 8 -1.09 5.53 -3.88
N LEU A 9 -0.21 5.49 -2.88
CA LEU A 9 -0.36 4.63 -1.73
C LEU A 9 -0.83 5.48 -0.56
N PHE A 10 -1.93 5.08 0.08
CA PHE A 10 -2.43 5.81 1.21
C PHE A 10 -3.03 4.94 2.30
N LYS A 11 -3.03 5.49 3.52
CA LYS A 11 -3.65 4.90 4.70
C LYS A 11 -4.87 5.72 5.10
N LEU A 12 -6.01 5.06 5.25
CA LEU A 12 -7.21 5.68 5.83
C LEU A 12 -7.17 5.63 7.36
N GLY A 13 -7.57 6.74 7.98
CA GLY A 13 -7.89 6.82 9.40
C GLY A 13 -9.30 6.35 9.72
N LYS A 14 -9.57 6.18 11.01
CA LYS A 14 -10.91 5.84 11.54
C LYS A 14 -11.96 6.93 11.25
N ASP A 15 -11.51 8.16 10.97
CA ASP A 15 -12.31 9.33 10.61
C ASP A 15 -12.56 9.45 9.09
N ASN A 16 -12.25 8.41 8.31
CA ASN A 16 -12.32 8.40 6.85
C ASN A 16 -11.44 9.43 6.14
N ARG A 17 -10.43 9.99 6.83
CA ARG A 17 -9.46 10.88 6.20
C ARG A 17 -8.22 10.11 5.81
N ILE A 18 -7.56 10.57 4.74
CA ILE A 18 -6.24 10.06 4.37
C ILE A 18 -5.25 10.58 5.42
N HIS A 19 -4.64 9.66 6.18
CA HIS A 19 -3.65 9.98 7.22
C HIS A 19 -2.23 9.98 6.67
N HIS A 20 -1.97 9.12 5.68
CA HIS A 20 -0.71 9.06 4.96
C HIS A 20 -1.03 8.96 3.47
N LEU A 21 -0.44 9.84 2.66
CA LEU A 21 -0.50 9.80 1.20
C LEU A 21 0.92 9.85 0.67
N ILE A 22 1.28 8.89 -0.16
CA ILE A 22 2.52 8.92 -0.93
C ILE A 22 2.17 8.78 -2.40
N MET A 23 2.71 9.72 -3.18
CA MET A 23 2.55 9.75 -4.62
C MET A 23 3.86 9.32 -5.25
N PHE A 24 3.78 8.43 -6.23
CA PHE A 24 4.92 7.91 -6.97
C PHE A 24 4.80 8.29 -8.44
N ALA A 25 5.91 8.79 -8.98
CA ALA A 25 6.03 9.13 -10.38
C ALA A 25 6.12 7.85 -11.23
N ASP A 26 5.60 7.89 -12.46
CA ASP A 26 5.43 6.70 -13.29
C ASP A 26 6.75 5.96 -13.57
N GLU A 27 7.84 6.71 -13.74
CA GLU A 27 9.19 6.19 -13.98
C GLU A 27 9.74 5.36 -12.81
N SER A 28 9.13 5.46 -11.64
CA SER A 28 9.49 4.70 -10.44
C SER A 28 8.62 3.45 -10.24
N VAL A 29 7.64 3.21 -11.12
CA VAL A 29 6.63 2.16 -10.95
C VAL A 29 6.75 1.09 -12.04
N ILE A 30 6.96 -0.15 -11.62
CA ILE A 30 6.87 -1.34 -12.46
C ILE A 30 5.58 -2.06 -12.11
N ARG A 31 4.68 -2.18 -13.09
CA ARG A 31 3.38 -2.83 -12.94
C ARG A 31 3.41 -4.21 -13.57
N ASN A 32 2.86 -5.20 -12.87
CA ASN A 32 2.46 -6.47 -13.46
C ASN A 32 1.02 -6.79 -13.01
N ASP A 33 0.42 -7.88 -13.47
CA ASP A 33 -1.00 -8.16 -13.17
C ASP A 33 -1.28 -8.34 -11.67
N GLU A 34 -0.33 -8.88 -10.92
CA GLU A 34 -0.51 -9.26 -9.50
C GLU A 34 0.09 -8.26 -8.50
N TYR A 35 1.02 -7.42 -8.93
CA TYR A 35 1.88 -6.59 -8.08
C TYR A 35 2.14 -5.22 -8.70
N VAL A 36 2.35 -4.24 -7.83
CA VAL A 36 2.96 -2.96 -8.14
C VAL A 36 4.29 -2.89 -7.41
N SER A 37 5.38 -2.71 -8.15
CA SER A 37 6.72 -2.52 -7.61
C SER A 37 7.11 -1.06 -7.75
N ILE A 38 7.52 -0.45 -6.66
CA ILE A 38 7.81 0.97 -6.56
C ILE A 38 9.26 1.14 -6.14
N GLU A 39 10.05 1.86 -6.93
CA GLU A 39 11.43 2.20 -6.62
C GLU A 39 11.49 3.54 -5.89
N ILE A 40 11.86 3.49 -4.61
CA ILE A 40 12.01 4.65 -3.76
C ILE A 40 13.45 5.15 -3.87
N GLY A 41 13.57 6.33 -4.47
CA GLY A 41 14.64 7.27 -4.20
C GLY A 41 15.96 7.09 -4.94
N ASP A 42 15.99 6.45 -6.11
CA ASP A 42 17.09 6.54 -7.10
C ASP A 42 18.51 6.74 -6.51
N GLY A 43 18.94 5.81 -5.65
CA GLY A 43 20.19 5.85 -4.90
C GLY A 43 20.02 5.99 -3.38
N PHE A 44 18.80 6.25 -2.91
CA PHE A 44 18.48 6.59 -1.54
C PHE A 44 18.21 5.35 -0.69
N ASP A 45 19.04 5.16 0.33
CA ASP A 45 18.79 4.19 1.39
C ASP A 45 17.72 4.74 2.35
N TRP A 46 16.45 4.53 1.98
CA TRP A 46 15.31 4.98 2.78
C TRP A 46 15.31 4.36 4.19
N TYR A 47 15.81 3.13 4.36
CA TYR A 47 15.94 2.50 5.68
C TYR A 47 16.94 3.23 6.57
N ALA A 48 18.11 3.58 6.02
CA ALA A 48 19.09 4.36 6.75
C ALA A 48 18.55 5.76 7.08
N HIS A 49 17.85 6.39 6.14
CA HIS A 49 17.25 7.71 6.35
C HIS A 49 16.15 7.69 7.43
N ALA A 50 15.30 6.67 7.45
CA ALA A 50 14.24 6.49 8.46
C ALA A 50 14.78 6.35 9.90
N ARG A 51 16.09 6.12 10.09
CA ARG A 51 16.69 6.17 11.44
C ARG A 51 16.75 7.59 12.01
N ASN A 52 16.88 8.59 11.14
CA ASN A 52 17.11 9.99 11.51
C ASN A 52 15.92 10.90 11.16
N CYS A 53 15.05 10.50 10.24
CA CYS A 53 13.88 11.27 9.82
C CYS A 53 12.60 10.74 10.48
N ILE A 54 11.96 11.57 11.30
CA ILE A 54 10.75 11.21 12.07
C ILE A 54 9.61 10.80 11.14
N ASP A 55 9.40 11.51 10.04
CA ASP A 55 8.30 11.23 9.11
C ASP A 55 8.51 9.91 8.37
N CYS A 56 9.73 9.67 7.88
CA CYS A 56 10.08 8.40 7.25
C CYS A 56 10.01 7.23 8.23
N LYS A 57 10.41 7.45 9.49
CA LYS A 57 10.26 6.46 10.56
C LYS A 57 8.79 6.16 10.85
N ALA A 58 7.96 7.19 10.93
CA ALA A 58 6.53 7.05 11.19
C ALA A 58 5.85 6.27 10.07
N PHE A 59 6.16 6.59 8.80
CA PHE A 59 5.66 5.82 7.67
C PHE A 59 6.13 4.37 7.71
N LEU A 60 7.43 4.11 7.87
CA LEU A 60 7.97 2.74 7.98
C LEU A 60 7.31 1.95 9.11
N ASN A 61 7.14 2.56 10.28
CA ASN A 61 6.47 1.95 11.43
C ASN A 61 4.97 1.74 11.21
N SER A 62 4.34 2.51 10.33
CA SER A 62 2.91 2.37 10.02
C SER A 62 2.62 1.18 9.11
N ILE A 63 3.61 0.70 8.35
CA ILE A 63 3.48 -0.48 7.50
C ILE A 63 3.23 -1.70 8.39
N GLY A 64 2.17 -2.46 8.10
CA GLY A 64 1.77 -3.65 8.86
C GLY A 64 0.94 -3.40 10.12
N THR A 65 0.62 -2.14 10.45
CA THR A 65 -0.15 -1.81 11.68
C THR A 65 -1.66 -2.04 11.59
N SER A 66 -2.22 -2.05 10.38
CA SER A 66 -3.61 -2.47 10.14
C SER A 66 -3.69 -3.17 8.80
N LYS A 67 -4.41 -4.30 8.79
CA LYS A 67 -4.57 -5.18 7.64
C LYS A 67 -5.30 -4.51 6.48
N PHE A 68 -6.31 -3.70 6.79
CA PHE A 68 -7.24 -3.12 5.80
C PHE A 68 -7.25 -1.59 5.81
N ALA A 69 -6.27 -0.93 6.41
CA ALA A 69 -6.19 0.52 6.35
C ALA A 69 -5.50 1.03 5.07
N TRP A 70 -4.90 0.15 4.27
CA TRP A 70 -4.04 0.52 3.15
C TRP A 70 -4.71 0.28 1.79
N ALA A 71 -4.71 1.31 0.96
CA ALA A 71 -5.18 1.23 -0.42
C ALA A 71 -4.13 1.81 -1.37
N LEU A 72 -4.14 1.28 -2.59
CA LEU A 72 -3.30 1.69 -3.69
C LEU A 72 -4.20 2.09 -4.85
N GLU A 73 -4.03 3.29 -5.37
CA GLU A 73 -4.60 3.70 -6.65
C GLU A 73 -3.53 3.55 -7.74
N SER A 74 -3.82 2.77 -8.78
CA SER A 74 -2.99 2.64 -9.97
C SER A 74 -3.88 2.62 -11.20
N ASP A 75 -3.58 3.46 -12.18
CA ASP A 75 -4.28 3.50 -13.47
C ASP A 75 -5.81 3.72 -13.34
N GLY A 76 -6.21 4.47 -12.30
CA GLY A 76 -7.61 4.78 -11.98
C GLY A 76 -8.34 3.66 -11.23
N GLU A 77 -7.67 2.55 -10.93
CA GLU A 77 -8.23 1.43 -10.17
C GLU A 77 -7.69 1.42 -8.74
N PHE A 78 -8.56 1.03 -7.80
CA PHE A 78 -8.22 0.90 -6.39
C PHE A 78 -7.96 -0.55 -6.02
N PHE A 79 -6.88 -0.76 -5.28
CA PHE A 79 -6.46 -2.06 -4.80
C PHE A 79 -6.31 -2.02 -3.28
N LEU A 80 -6.74 -3.09 -2.63
CA LEU A 80 -6.50 -3.37 -1.24
C LEU A 80 -5.09 -3.92 -1.07
N ILE A 81 -4.33 -3.31 -0.17
CA ILE A 81 -2.99 -3.79 0.18
C ILE A 81 -3.04 -4.44 1.55
N ASP A 82 -2.93 -5.77 1.57
CA ASP A 82 -2.90 -6.54 2.81
C ASP A 82 -1.50 -6.47 3.45
N MET A 83 -1.30 -5.50 4.34
CA MET A 83 0.00 -5.33 5.01
C MET A 83 0.23 -6.33 6.16
N SER A 84 -0.71 -7.24 6.47
CA SER A 84 -0.49 -8.25 7.52
C SER A 84 0.59 -9.26 7.16
N GLU A 85 0.82 -9.44 5.85
CA GLU A 85 1.86 -10.32 5.33
C GLU A 85 3.17 -9.57 4.99
N PHE A 86 3.43 -8.39 5.57
CA PHE A 86 4.62 -7.63 5.21
C PHE A 86 5.92 -8.33 5.65
N ALA A 87 6.67 -8.88 4.68
CA ALA A 87 7.88 -9.65 4.92
C ALA A 87 9.10 -8.98 4.27
N LYS A 88 10.29 -9.20 4.83
CA LYS A 88 11.54 -8.68 4.23
C LYS A 88 12.06 -9.54 3.07
N GLU A 89 11.72 -10.84 3.05
CA GLU A 89 12.39 -11.84 2.20
C GLU A 89 11.42 -12.89 1.59
N ASP A 90 10.16 -12.54 1.34
CA ASP A 90 9.18 -13.46 0.72
C ASP A 90 8.59 -12.84 -0.56
N HIS A 91 8.93 -13.44 -1.70
CA HIS A 91 8.56 -12.95 -3.03
C HIS A 91 7.05 -12.95 -3.31
N PHE A 92 6.27 -13.72 -2.54
CA PHE A 92 4.82 -13.81 -2.72
C PHE A 92 4.04 -12.77 -1.93
N LYS A 93 4.72 -12.04 -1.04
CA LYS A 93 4.12 -11.12 -0.08
C LYS A 93 4.45 -9.66 -0.36
N ASN A 94 3.76 -8.77 0.35
CA ASN A 94 4.16 -7.37 0.41
C ASN A 94 5.55 -7.28 1.04
N GLN A 95 6.47 -6.61 0.38
CA GLN A 95 7.86 -6.60 0.82
C GLN A 95 8.58 -5.31 0.44
N ILE A 96 9.68 -5.07 1.15
CA ILE A 96 10.56 -3.94 0.96
C ILE A 96 12.01 -4.42 0.92
N GLN A 97 12.62 -4.26 -0.25
CA GLN A 97 13.95 -4.80 -0.53
C GLN A 97 14.93 -3.65 -0.78
N LEU A 98 16.11 -3.74 -0.16
CA LEU A 98 17.25 -2.92 -0.56
C LEU A 98 17.83 -3.51 -1.84
N THR A 99 17.93 -2.70 -2.88
CA THR A 99 18.56 -3.07 -4.15
C THR A 99 20.01 -2.61 -4.11
N ILE A 100 20.94 -3.57 -4.05
CA ILE A 100 22.39 -3.33 -4.06
C ILE A 100 22.94 -4.02 -5.32
N GLY A 101 23.30 -3.27 -6.35
CA GLY A 101 24.11 -3.79 -7.47
C GLY A 101 23.63 -3.55 -8.91
N ASP A 102 22.41 -3.04 -9.14
CA ASP A 102 21.93 -2.59 -10.47
C ASP A 102 22.13 -1.06 -10.59
N PRO A 103 22.04 -0.41 -11.78
CA PRO A 103 22.50 0.98 -11.96
C PRO A 103 21.75 2.00 -11.08
N LYS A 104 20.67 1.60 -10.42
CA LYS A 104 20.00 2.32 -9.35
C LYS A 104 20.17 1.55 -8.03
N LYS A 105 20.95 2.10 -7.10
CA LYS A 105 20.86 1.70 -5.68
C LYS A 105 19.52 2.18 -5.15
N GLY A 106 18.92 1.56 -4.14
CA GLY A 106 17.70 2.14 -3.54
C GLY A 106 16.82 1.13 -2.82
N VAL A 107 15.58 1.52 -2.57
CA VAL A 107 14.59 0.67 -1.90
C VAL A 107 13.46 0.35 -2.86
N ARG A 108 13.19 -0.94 -3.06
CA ARG A 108 12.06 -1.43 -3.86
C ARG A 108 10.94 -1.91 -2.95
N LEU A 109 9.78 -1.27 -3.03
CA LEU A 109 8.55 -1.68 -2.36
C LEU A 109 7.70 -2.49 -3.34
N LYS A 110 7.48 -3.77 -3.08
CA LYS A 110 6.62 -4.64 -3.88
C LYS A 110 5.31 -4.86 -3.13
N LEU A 111 4.20 -4.44 -3.74
CA LEU A 111 2.86 -4.50 -3.17
C LEU A 111 1.96 -5.38 -4.03
N LYS A 112 1.35 -6.41 -3.44
CA LYS A 112 0.37 -7.28 -4.06
C LYS A 112 -0.94 -6.53 -4.24
N LYS A 113 -1.45 -6.54 -5.46
CA LYS A 113 -2.76 -6.00 -5.82
C LYS A 113 -3.83 -7.01 -5.43
N ASN A 114 -4.73 -6.60 -4.54
CA ASN A 114 -6.00 -7.30 -4.35
C ASN A 114 -7.09 -6.35 -4.84
N PRO A 115 -7.94 -6.74 -5.80
CA PRO A 115 -9.02 -5.88 -6.28
C PRO A 115 -9.86 -5.36 -5.13
N LEU A 116 -10.04 -4.03 -5.05
CA LEU A 116 -10.96 -3.41 -4.11
C LEU A 116 -12.31 -3.21 -4.82
N ASP A 117 -13.06 -4.29 -4.96
CA ASP A 117 -14.42 -4.25 -5.52
C ASP A 117 -15.47 -4.53 -4.44
N LYS A 118 -16.72 -4.16 -4.72
CA LYS A 118 -17.84 -4.31 -3.77
C LYS A 118 -18.03 -5.76 -3.32
N LYS A 119 -17.91 -6.73 -4.24
CA LYS A 119 -18.10 -8.16 -3.94
C LYS A 119 -16.99 -8.69 -3.03
N THR A 120 -15.75 -8.25 -3.27
CA THR A 120 -14.59 -8.59 -2.44
C THR A 120 -14.75 -8.02 -1.04
N ILE A 121 -15.18 -6.75 -0.90
CA ILE A 121 -15.46 -6.14 0.40
C ILE A 121 -16.57 -6.88 1.15
N GLU A 122 -17.69 -7.18 0.49
CA GLU A 122 -18.82 -7.89 1.10
C GLU A 122 -18.40 -9.29 1.57
N LYS A 123 -17.61 -10.01 0.76
CA LYS A 123 -17.06 -11.32 1.13
C LYS A 123 -16.17 -11.23 2.38
N LEU A 124 -15.23 -10.28 2.40
CA LEU A 124 -14.33 -10.10 3.54
C LEU A 124 -15.10 -9.68 4.80
N LEU A 125 -16.06 -8.76 4.68
CA LEU A 125 -16.92 -8.36 5.80
C LEU A 125 -17.63 -9.56 6.41
N ALA A 126 -18.26 -10.42 5.61
CA ALA A 126 -18.92 -11.62 6.13
C ALA A 126 -17.93 -12.56 6.86
N GLU A 127 -16.71 -12.71 6.33
CA GLU A 127 -15.66 -13.52 6.96
C GLU A 127 -15.25 -12.96 8.34
N TYR A 128 -14.97 -11.65 8.43
CA TYR A 128 -14.54 -11.04 9.70
C TYR A 128 -15.69 -10.87 10.70
N GLU A 129 -16.92 -10.61 10.25
CA GLU A 129 -18.11 -10.59 11.11
C GLU A 129 -18.34 -11.97 11.75
N SER A 130 -18.13 -13.07 11.01
CA SER A 130 -18.23 -14.43 11.56
C SER A 130 -17.17 -14.77 12.61
N ARG A 131 -16.07 -14.02 12.64
CA ARG A 131 -14.95 -14.16 13.59
C ARG A 131 -15.00 -13.13 14.72
N GLU A 132 -16.03 -12.29 14.74
CA GLU A 132 -16.17 -11.18 15.69
C GLU A 132 -14.99 -10.17 15.64
N ASP A 133 -14.31 -10.05 14.50
CA ASP A 133 -13.24 -9.09 14.30
C ASP A 133 -13.81 -7.75 13.80
N TYR A 134 -14.40 -7.02 14.74
CA TYR A 134 -15.09 -5.76 14.47
C TYR A 134 -14.15 -4.63 14.02
N GLU A 135 -12.87 -4.68 14.37
CA GLU A 135 -11.88 -3.68 13.95
C GLU A 135 -11.60 -3.82 12.45
N SER A 136 -11.30 -5.03 11.98
CA SER A 136 -11.15 -5.32 10.55
C SER A 136 -12.42 -4.97 9.76
N CYS A 137 -13.60 -5.25 10.32
CA CYS A 137 -14.87 -4.87 9.70
C CYS A 137 -15.04 -3.35 9.57
N SER A 138 -14.63 -2.59 10.59
CA SER A 138 -14.68 -1.13 10.56
C SER A 138 -13.75 -0.57 9.48
N ASP A 139 -12.52 -1.08 9.39
CA ASP A 139 -11.54 -0.66 8.38
C ASP A 139 -12.03 -0.96 6.96
N LEU A 140 -12.59 -2.15 6.71
CA LEU A 140 -13.19 -2.53 5.43
C LEU A 140 -14.40 -1.66 5.05
N LYS A 141 -15.27 -1.32 6.03
CA LYS A 141 -16.39 -0.40 5.82
C LYS A 141 -15.91 1.00 5.43
N ASN A 142 -14.81 1.47 6.02
CA ASN A 142 -14.20 2.76 5.68
C ASN A 142 -13.63 2.75 4.26
N LEU A 143 -12.89 1.71 3.87
CA LEU A 143 -12.43 1.51 2.50
C LEU A 143 -13.58 1.44 1.49
N GLY A 144 -14.64 0.69 1.80
CA GLY A 144 -15.79 0.55 0.91
C GLY A 144 -16.55 1.86 0.66
N ARG A 145 -16.37 2.89 1.50
CA ARG A 145 -16.91 4.22 1.24
C ARG A 145 -16.13 4.96 0.15
N LEU A 146 -14.84 4.67 -0.05
CA LEU A 146 -14.07 5.24 -1.17
C LEU A 146 -14.66 4.85 -2.52
N LEU A 147 -15.09 3.59 -2.64
CA LEU A 147 -15.74 3.08 -3.85
C LEU A 147 -17.12 3.71 -4.13
N LYS A 148 -17.76 4.31 -3.11
CA LYS A 148 -19.08 4.94 -3.24
C LYS A 148 -19.03 6.42 -3.62
N ASN A 149 -17.86 7.05 -3.47
CA ASN A 149 -17.64 8.47 -3.75
C ASN A 149 -17.06 8.72 -5.16
N GLN A 150 -17.10 7.70 -6.02
CA GLN A 150 -16.78 7.74 -7.44
C GLN A 150 -18.06 7.66 -8.27
#